data_AF-A0A0S3U383-F1
#
_entry.id   AF-A0A0S3U383-F1
#
_cell.length_a   1.000
_cell.length_b   1.000
_cell.length_c   1.000
_cell.angle_alpha   90.00
_cell.angle_beta   90.00
_cell.angle_gamma   90.00
#
_symmetry.space_group_name_H-M   'P 1'
#
loop_
_entity.id
_entity.type
_entity.pdbx_description
1 polymer ?
#
loop_
_entity_poly.entity_id
_entity_poly.type
_entity_poly.pdbx_seq_one_letter_code
_entity_poly.pdbx_strand_id
1 'polypeptide(L)'
;MIPQPFTLTLSRTSGRSISPVSVFGIPIANATRSEAINIMEELIQRSTPSQIFLPNAHTLNLAMSDPNYHAVLNRATYRFGDGAGIRIAARMRGVKMKANLVGTDLVPDFFHATANRGYRYFLLGADPDTIERAARYAKKRFPGWELVGYHHGYLTNPETREKAIEQIKAAQPHVLLVGMGNPIQETWIDRYQPDQVPLAIGVGGLFDHWGGNLKRAPRWVRYFGFEWLQLLIQQPKKWQRYLVGNFTFLLNAVLYWRPDLDLAAKFNRKRMR
;
A
#
# COMPACT_ATOMS: atom_id res chain seq x y z
N MET A 1 -13.26 25.70 -3.38
CA MET A 1 -14.16 24.90 -4.22
C MET A 1 -13.98 23.45 -3.84
N ILE A 2 -15.04 22.76 -3.43
CA ILE A 2 -14.99 21.31 -3.21
C ILE A 2 -14.97 20.68 -4.60
N PRO A 3 -13.92 19.95 -5.01
CA PRO A 3 -13.90 19.31 -6.31
C PRO A 3 -14.97 18.21 -6.33
N GLN A 4 -15.82 18.24 -7.36
CA GLN A 4 -16.82 17.21 -7.66
C GLN A 4 -16.14 15.85 -7.81
N PRO A 5 -16.78 14.72 -7.46
CA PRO A 5 -16.20 13.41 -7.60
C PRO A 5 -16.01 13.07 -9.09
N PHE A 6 -14.76 13.09 -9.55
CA PHE A 6 -14.38 12.49 -10.84
C PHE A 6 -14.55 10.96 -10.73
N THR A 7 -15.51 10.42 -11.47
CA THR A 7 -15.66 8.97 -11.64
C THR A 7 -14.56 8.47 -12.57
N LEU A 8 -13.39 8.14 -12.02
CA LEU A 8 -12.36 7.43 -12.76
C LEU A 8 -12.75 5.95 -12.83
N THR A 9 -13.23 5.53 -14.00
CA THR A 9 -13.44 4.12 -14.33
C THR A 9 -12.08 3.47 -14.53
N LEU A 10 -11.59 2.72 -13.53
CA LEU A 10 -10.42 1.86 -13.69
C LEU A 10 -10.75 0.74 -14.69
N SER A 11 -9.75 0.40 -15.51
CA SER A 11 -9.81 -0.49 -16.70
C SER A 11 -10.78 -1.67 -16.57
N ARG A 12 -11.56 -1.91 -17.65
CA ARG A 12 -12.47 -3.05 -17.81
C ARG A 12 -11.71 -4.38 -17.66
N THR A 13 -11.89 -5.04 -16.52
CA THR A 13 -11.73 -6.49 -16.38
C THR A 13 -13.00 -7.18 -16.88
N SER A 14 -12.89 -8.47 -17.22
CA SER A 14 -13.99 -9.39 -17.54
C SER A 14 -15.28 -9.11 -16.72
N GLY A 15 -16.21 -8.36 -17.32
CA GLY A 15 -17.60 -8.22 -16.87
C GLY A 15 -17.93 -7.45 -15.57
N ARG A 16 -16.98 -7.02 -14.74
CA ARG A 16 -17.28 -6.23 -13.52
C ARG A 16 -16.32 -5.06 -13.30
N SER A 17 -16.83 -3.83 -13.42
CA SER A 17 -16.09 -2.62 -13.04
C SER A 17 -15.90 -2.57 -11.52
N ILE A 18 -14.67 -2.33 -11.08
CA ILE A 18 -14.37 -2.09 -9.66
C ILE A 18 -14.59 -0.61 -9.40
N SER A 19 -15.72 -0.29 -8.77
CA SER A 19 -16.02 1.09 -8.38
C SER A 19 -15.15 1.50 -7.19
N PRO A 20 -14.27 2.51 -7.33
CA PRO A 20 -13.46 2.97 -6.22
C PRO A 20 -14.27 3.85 -5.26
N VAL A 21 -13.81 3.94 -4.01
CA VAL A 21 -14.27 4.93 -3.03
C VAL A 21 -13.16 5.96 -2.86
N SER A 22 -13.46 7.23 -3.14
CA SER A 22 -12.50 8.31 -2.90
C SER A 22 -12.42 8.64 -1.40
N VAL A 23 -11.22 8.57 -0.85
CA VAL A 23 -10.87 9.00 0.52
C VAL A 23 -9.80 10.07 0.39
N PHE A 24 -10.10 11.30 0.83
CA PHE A 24 -9.22 12.48 0.68
C PHE A 24 -8.73 12.72 -0.76
N GLY A 25 -9.60 12.46 -1.75
CA GLY A 25 -9.24 12.60 -3.16
C GLY A 25 -8.39 11.46 -3.72
N ILE A 26 -8.15 10.39 -2.97
CA ILE A 26 -7.42 9.19 -3.41
C ILE A 26 -8.43 8.06 -3.68
N PRO A 27 -8.51 7.50 -4.90
CA PRO A 27 -9.47 6.46 -5.24
C PRO A 27 -9.01 5.09 -4.70
N ILE A 28 -9.67 4.59 -3.67
CA ILE A 28 -9.41 3.28 -3.08
C ILE A 28 -10.30 2.24 -3.75
N ALA A 29 -9.72 1.17 -4.31
CA ALA A 29 -10.47 0.12 -4.99
C ALA A 29 -11.35 -0.66 -3.99
N ASN A 30 -12.64 -0.80 -4.31
CA ASN A 30 -13.58 -1.60 -3.54
C ASN A 30 -13.70 -3.02 -4.14
N ALA A 31 -12.68 -3.83 -3.88
CA ALA A 31 -12.55 -5.19 -4.39
C ALA A 31 -12.65 -6.25 -3.28
N THR A 32 -13.17 -7.42 -3.61
CA THR A 32 -12.96 -8.64 -2.83
C THR A 32 -11.49 -9.08 -2.94
N ARG A 33 -11.07 -10.02 -2.09
CA ARG A 33 -9.72 -10.58 -2.16
C ARG A 33 -9.45 -11.29 -3.50
N SER A 34 -10.40 -12.09 -3.98
CA SER A 34 -10.29 -12.77 -5.27
C SER A 34 -10.24 -11.79 -6.45
N GLU A 35 -11.07 -10.73 -6.42
CA GLU A 35 -11.01 -9.66 -7.43
C GLU A 35 -9.63 -8.98 -7.43
N ALA A 36 -9.05 -8.70 -6.26
CA ALA A 36 -7.72 -8.09 -6.15
C ALA A 36 -6.61 -9.01 -6.70
N ILE A 37 -6.65 -10.31 -6.40
CA ILE A 37 -5.69 -11.29 -6.93
C ILE A 37 -5.79 -11.38 -8.46
N ASN A 38 -7.01 -11.45 -9.01
CA ASN A 38 -7.21 -11.48 -10.46
C ASN A 38 -6.66 -10.22 -11.15
N ILE A 39 -6.88 -9.05 -10.56
CA ILE A 39 -6.28 -7.79 -11.06
C ILE A 39 -4.77 -7.92 -11.08
N MET A 40 -4.15 -8.38 -9.99
CA MET A 40 -2.69 -8.50 -9.91
C MET A 40 -2.14 -9.43 -11.00
N GLU A 41 -2.79 -10.57 -11.23
CA GLU A 41 -2.43 -11.51 -12.29
C GLU A 41 -2.58 -10.89 -13.69
N GLU A 42 -3.69 -10.18 -13.94
CA GLU A 42 -3.91 -9.47 -15.21
C GLU A 42 -2.83 -8.41 -15.47
N LEU A 43 -2.43 -7.64 -14.46
CA LEU A 43 -1.39 -6.62 -14.61
C LEU A 43 -0.04 -7.23 -14.99
N ILE A 44 0.28 -8.41 -14.45
CA ILE A 44 1.48 -9.17 -14.83
C ILE A 44 1.37 -9.61 -16.29
N GLN A 45 0.23 -10.17 -16.70
CA GLN A 45 0.02 -10.68 -18.07
C GLN A 45 0.01 -9.58 -19.14
N ARG A 46 -0.45 -8.37 -18.80
CA ARG A 46 -0.43 -7.21 -19.71
C ARG A 46 0.99 -6.71 -19.99
N SER A 47 1.96 -7.03 -19.13
CA SER A 47 3.37 -6.61 -19.25
C SER A 47 3.58 -5.09 -19.36
N THR A 48 2.59 -4.29 -18.94
CA THR A 48 2.70 -2.84 -18.81
C THR A 48 3.05 -2.48 -17.36
N PRO A 49 4.08 -1.66 -17.10
CA PRO A 49 4.46 -1.24 -15.75
C PRO A 49 3.26 -0.74 -14.95
N SER A 50 2.98 -1.46 -13.86
CA SER A 50 1.82 -1.21 -13.02
C SER A 50 2.24 -1.13 -11.56
N GLN A 51 1.53 -0.29 -10.82
CA GLN A 51 1.84 0.04 -9.44
C GLN A 51 0.63 -0.22 -8.56
N ILE A 52 0.84 -0.97 -7.48
CA ILE A 52 -0.18 -1.21 -6.45
C ILE A 52 0.34 -0.69 -5.12
N PHE A 53 -0.42 0.21 -4.52
CA PHE A 53 -0.15 0.72 -3.18
C PHE A 53 -1.22 0.25 -2.19
N LEU A 54 -0.82 0.13 -0.93
CA LEU A 54 -1.64 -0.37 0.17
C LEU A 54 -1.88 0.75 1.19
N PRO A 55 -2.62 1.82 0.85
CA PRO A 55 -2.77 2.95 1.74
C PRO A 55 -3.56 2.57 2.99
N ASN A 56 -3.00 2.94 4.15
CA ASN A 56 -3.66 2.91 5.45
C ASN A 56 -3.86 4.35 5.96
N ALA A 57 -4.38 4.49 7.19
CA ALA A 57 -4.61 5.79 7.82
C ALA A 57 -3.35 6.69 7.84
N HIS A 58 -2.18 6.11 8.11
CA HIS A 58 -0.92 6.87 8.13
C HIS A 58 -0.53 7.34 6.72
N THR A 59 -0.62 6.47 5.72
CA THR A 59 -0.39 6.81 4.31
C THR A 59 -1.26 7.99 3.87
N LEU A 60 -2.54 7.97 4.23
CA LEU A 60 -3.48 9.01 3.85
C LEU A 60 -3.25 10.33 4.60
N ASN A 61 -2.84 10.30 5.87
CA ASN A 61 -2.43 11.52 6.57
C ASN A 61 -1.20 12.16 5.91
N LEU A 62 -0.20 11.36 5.55
CA LEU A 62 0.97 11.88 4.83
C LEU A 62 0.56 12.54 3.52
N ALA A 63 -0.34 11.93 2.77
CA ALA A 63 -0.82 12.48 1.49
C ALA A 63 -1.67 13.75 1.66
N MET A 64 -2.35 13.92 2.78
CA MET A 64 -3.03 15.19 3.08
C MET A 64 -2.05 16.32 3.41
N SER A 65 -0.89 15.99 3.96
CA SER A 65 0.15 16.97 4.33
C SER A 65 1.15 17.26 3.20
N ASP A 66 1.25 16.39 2.20
CA ASP A 66 2.21 16.51 1.10
C ASP A 66 1.53 16.32 -0.27
N PRO A 67 1.32 17.41 -1.05
CA PRO A 67 0.75 17.33 -2.39
C PRO A 67 1.54 16.48 -3.38
N ASN A 68 2.87 16.39 -3.23
CA ASN A 68 3.70 15.56 -4.11
C ASN A 68 3.41 14.08 -3.84
N TYR A 69 3.34 13.69 -2.57
CA TYR A 69 2.98 12.33 -2.19
C TYR A 69 1.52 11.99 -2.55
N HIS A 70 0.60 12.96 -2.45
CA HIS A 70 -0.77 12.81 -2.95
C HIS A 70 -0.81 12.48 -4.45
N ALA A 71 -0.01 13.18 -5.24
CA ALA A 71 0.10 12.95 -6.68
C ALA A 71 0.74 11.58 -6.99
N VAL A 72 1.78 11.17 -6.26
CA VAL A 72 2.37 9.82 -6.34
C VAL A 72 1.30 8.76 -6.10
N LEU A 73 0.53 8.89 -5.01
CA LEU A 73 -0.55 7.96 -4.73
C LEU A 73 -1.57 7.97 -5.85
N ASN A 74 -1.92 9.11 -6.46
CA ASN A 74 -2.87 9.25 -7.56
C ASN A 74 -2.38 8.80 -8.96
N ARG A 75 -1.09 8.53 -9.14
CA ARG A 75 -0.56 7.89 -10.37
C ARG A 75 -0.58 6.36 -10.36
N ALA A 76 -0.63 5.74 -9.18
CA ALA A 76 -0.70 4.29 -9.07
C ALA A 76 -1.85 3.64 -9.88
N THR A 77 -1.64 2.44 -10.40
CA THR A 77 -2.64 1.69 -11.15
C THR A 77 -3.81 1.29 -10.25
N TYR A 78 -3.52 0.78 -9.04
CA TYR A 78 -4.52 0.48 -8.02
C TYR A 78 -4.06 0.89 -6.62
N ARG A 79 -5.03 1.24 -5.77
CA ARG A 79 -4.84 1.36 -4.32
C ARG A 79 -5.78 0.40 -3.61
N PHE A 80 -5.21 -0.55 -2.89
CA PHE A 80 -5.97 -1.50 -2.10
C PHE A 80 -5.97 -1.06 -0.63
N GLY A 81 -7.16 -0.77 -0.11
CA GLY A 81 -7.31 -0.21 1.23
C GLY A 81 -6.84 -1.16 2.33
N ASP A 82 -5.97 -0.66 3.20
CA ASP A 82 -5.41 -1.40 4.33
C ASP A 82 -5.90 -0.84 5.67
N GLY A 83 -6.59 -1.69 6.42
CA GLY A 83 -6.89 -1.50 7.84
C GLY A 83 -8.25 -0.86 8.14
N ALA A 84 -8.53 -0.74 9.44
CA ALA A 84 -9.82 -0.25 9.95
C ALA A 84 -10.10 1.21 9.55
N GLY A 85 -9.08 2.07 9.50
CA GLY A 85 -9.23 3.47 9.14
C GLY A 85 -9.88 3.67 7.76
N ILE A 86 -9.43 2.93 6.75
CA ILE A 86 -10.00 2.97 5.40
C ILE A 86 -11.46 2.51 5.39
N ARG A 87 -11.78 1.46 6.15
CA ARG A 87 -13.16 0.95 6.27
C ARG A 87 -14.09 1.96 6.94
N ILE A 88 -13.62 2.63 7.99
CA ILE A 88 -14.37 3.69 8.69
C ILE A 88 -14.62 4.86 7.72
N ALA A 89 -13.57 5.32 7.04
CA ALA A 89 -13.65 6.38 6.05
C ALA A 89 -14.65 6.09 4.93
N ALA A 90 -14.60 4.88 4.36
CA ALA A 90 -15.56 4.45 3.34
C ALA A 90 -16.99 4.39 3.88
N ARG A 91 -17.18 3.91 5.12
CA ARG A 91 -18.50 3.80 5.76
C ARG A 91 -19.12 5.17 6.03
N MET A 92 -18.31 6.19 6.33
CA MET A 92 -18.77 7.58 6.45
C MET A 92 -19.29 8.15 5.13
N ARG A 93 -18.93 7.53 3.99
CA ARG A 93 -19.50 7.79 2.67
C ARG A 93 -20.65 6.85 2.27
N GLY A 94 -21.17 6.07 3.22
CA GLY A 94 -22.21 5.07 2.95
C GLY A 94 -21.72 3.82 2.21
N VAL A 95 -20.41 3.65 2.01
CA VAL A 95 -19.86 2.50 1.28
C VAL A 95 -19.28 1.47 2.25
N LYS A 96 -19.76 0.24 2.15
CA LYS A 96 -19.16 -0.91 2.83
C LYS A 96 -18.05 -1.50 1.95
N MET A 97 -16.81 -1.39 2.39
CA MET A 97 -15.68 -2.05 1.71
C MET A 97 -15.87 -3.57 1.69
N LYS A 98 -15.65 -4.18 0.53
CA LYS A 98 -15.82 -5.62 0.29
C LYS A 98 -14.81 -6.48 1.07
N ALA A 99 -13.57 -6.00 1.19
CA ALA A 99 -12.51 -6.71 1.92
C ALA A 99 -11.53 -5.74 2.60
N ASN A 100 -10.79 -6.24 3.59
CA ASN A 100 -9.56 -5.60 4.06
C ASN A 100 -8.39 -6.19 3.26
N LEU A 101 -7.80 -5.39 2.38
CA LEU A 101 -6.76 -5.83 1.44
C LEU A 101 -5.37 -5.48 1.99
N VAL A 102 -5.12 -5.86 3.25
CA VAL A 102 -3.83 -5.65 3.93
C VAL A 102 -2.73 -6.47 3.25
N GLY A 103 -1.56 -5.87 3.03
CA GLY A 103 -0.43 -6.52 2.34
C GLY A 103 0.05 -7.79 3.01
N THR A 104 0.01 -7.86 4.34
CA THR A 104 0.42 -9.04 5.11
C THR A 104 -0.49 -10.25 4.91
N ASP A 105 -1.69 -10.08 4.36
CA ASP A 105 -2.57 -11.18 3.94
C ASP A 105 -2.65 -11.30 2.42
N LEU A 106 -2.84 -10.18 1.70
CA LEU A 106 -3.06 -10.18 0.26
C LEU A 106 -1.85 -10.75 -0.50
N VAL A 107 -0.63 -10.37 -0.12
CA VAL A 107 0.58 -10.83 -0.82
C VAL A 107 0.80 -12.34 -0.64
N PRO A 108 0.73 -12.92 0.59
CA PRO A 108 0.74 -14.37 0.75
C PRO A 108 -0.36 -15.11 -0.03
N ASP A 109 -1.59 -14.58 -0.03
CA ASP A 109 -2.70 -15.22 -0.73
C ASP A 109 -2.54 -15.17 -2.25
N PHE A 110 -2.03 -14.04 -2.76
CA PHE A 110 -1.64 -13.90 -4.17
C PHE A 110 -0.58 -14.95 -4.54
N PHE A 111 0.47 -15.10 -3.73
CA PHE A 111 1.53 -16.08 -3.99
C PHE A 111 1.03 -17.52 -3.98
N HIS A 112 0.10 -17.84 -3.09
CA HIS A 112 -0.54 -19.16 -3.07
C HIS A 112 -1.43 -19.38 -4.29
N ALA A 113 -2.19 -18.37 -4.72
CA ALA A 113 -3.07 -18.46 -5.89
C ALA A 113 -2.30 -18.59 -7.22
N THR A 114 -1.10 -18.01 -7.28
CA THR A 114 -0.25 -18.02 -8.49
C THR A 114 0.95 -18.97 -8.37
N ALA A 115 0.92 -19.91 -7.43
CA ALA A 115 1.95 -20.93 -7.32
C ALA A 115 2.05 -21.73 -8.63
N ASN A 116 3.26 -22.06 -9.06
CA ASN A 116 3.57 -22.80 -10.29
C ASN A 116 3.18 -22.10 -11.61
N ARG A 117 2.85 -20.81 -11.58
CA ARG A 117 2.61 -20.00 -12.79
C ARG A 117 3.88 -19.54 -13.50
N GLY A 118 5.06 -19.82 -12.92
CA GLY A 118 6.35 -19.37 -13.46
C GLY A 118 6.65 -17.88 -13.20
N TYR A 119 5.92 -17.24 -12.28
CA TYR A 119 6.21 -15.85 -11.90
C TYR A 119 7.50 -15.73 -11.09
N ARG A 120 8.20 -14.63 -11.36
CA ARG A 120 9.55 -14.30 -10.87
C ARG A 120 9.43 -13.11 -9.94
N TYR A 121 9.91 -13.25 -8.72
CA TYR A 121 9.71 -12.27 -7.65
C TYR A 121 11.04 -11.67 -7.21
N PHE A 122 11.06 -10.35 -7.01
CA PHE A 122 12.20 -9.64 -6.43
C PHE A 122 11.78 -8.88 -5.18
N LEU A 123 12.62 -8.89 -4.13
CA LEU A 123 12.35 -8.19 -2.88
C LEU A 123 13.28 -6.97 -2.73
N LEU A 124 12.73 -5.77 -2.61
CA LEU A 124 13.50 -4.54 -2.39
C LEU A 124 13.06 -3.84 -1.11
N GLY A 125 13.88 -3.80 -0.07
CA GLY A 125 13.48 -3.12 1.16
C GLY A 125 14.22 -3.57 2.40
N ALA A 126 13.76 -3.10 3.55
CA ALA A 126 14.34 -3.36 4.86
C ALA A 126 15.86 -3.07 4.95
N ASP A 127 16.47 -3.39 6.09
CA ASP A 127 17.92 -3.44 6.23
C ASP A 127 18.50 -4.75 5.64
N PRO A 128 19.82 -4.83 5.40
CA PRO A 128 20.47 -5.98 4.77
C PRO A 128 20.18 -7.33 5.46
N ASP A 129 20.13 -7.34 6.78
CA ASP A 129 19.96 -8.55 7.58
C ASP A 129 18.48 -9.01 7.58
N THR A 130 17.55 -8.05 7.69
CA THR A 130 16.12 -8.33 7.60
C THR A 130 15.69 -8.79 6.20
N ILE A 131 16.18 -8.18 5.12
CA ILE A 131 15.79 -8.57 3.77
C ILE A 131 16.28 -9.97 3.42
N GLU A 132 17.48 -10.35 3.89
CA GLU A 132 18.03 -11.69 3.71
C GLU A 132 17.20 -12.74 4.47
N ARG A 133 16.83 -12.47 5.72
CA ARG A 133 15.91 -13.34 6.47
C ARG A 133 14.54 -13.44 5.81
N ALA A 134 14.00 -12.33 5.31
CA ALA A 134 12.72 -12.31 4.59
C ALA A 134 12.78 -13.15 3.31
N ALA A 135 13.88 -13.07 2.56
CA ALA A 135 14.14 -13.89 1.37
C ALA A 135 14.19 -15.39 1.72
N ARG A 136 14.93 -15.78 2.77
CA ARG A 136 14.99 -17.17 3.26
C ARG A 136 13.62 -17.68 3.73
N TYR A 137 12.88 -16.87 4.49
CA TYR A 137 11.53 -17.20 4.95
C TYR A 137 10.61 -17.44 3.76
N ALA A 138 10.58 -16.50 2.81
CA ALA A 138 9.67 -16.58 1.67
C ALA A 138 10.01 -17.78 0.77
N LYS A 139 11.30 -18.07 0.55
CA LYS A 139 11.76 -19.26 -0.20
C LYS A 139 11.22 -20.56 0.41
N LYS A 140 11.16 -20.65 1.73
CA LYS A 140 10.63 -21.81 2.45
C LYS A 140 9.08 -21.82 2.51
N ARG A 141 8.45 -20.66 2.63
CA ARG A 141 7.02 -20.54 2.94
C ARG A 141 6.10 -20.66 1.72
N PHE A 142 6.59 -20.33 0.53
CA PHE A 142 5.80 -20.28 -0.69
C PHE A 142 6.32 -21.31 -1.71
N PRO A 143 5.89 -22.58 -1.66
CA PRO A 143 6.25 -23.54 -2.71
C PRO A 143 5.68 -23.10 -4.06
N GLY A 144 6.45 -23.30 -5.14
CA GLY A 144 6.03 -22.97 -6.50
C GLY A 144 6.22 -21.51 -6.93
N TRP A 145 6.86 -20.67 -6.10
CA TRP A 145 7.33 -19.34 -6.50
C TRP A 145 8.81 -19.35 -6.88
N GLU A 146 9.24 -18.40 -7.71
CA GLU A 146 10.66 -18.23 -8.08
C GLU A 146 11.17 -16.89 -7.52
N LEU A 147 11.99 -16.94 -6.46
CA LEU A 147 12.68 -15.75 -5.96
C LEU A 147 13.95 -15.52 -6.78
N VAL A 148 13.97 -14.45 -7.57
CA VAL A 148 15.06 -14.15 -8.52
C VAL A 148 16.08 -13.14 -8.01
N GLY A 149 15.83 -12.55 -6.85
CA GLY A 149 16.78 -11.66 -6.20
C GLY A 149 16.17 -10.89 -5.05
N TYR A 150 17.03 -10.23 -4.29
CA TYR A 150 16.64 -9.27 -3.27
C TYR A 150 17.73 -8.20 -3.08
N HIS A 151 17.35 -7.02 -2.61
CA HIS A 151 18.27 -5.94 -2.25
C HIS A 151 17.70 -5.12 -1.09
N HIS A 152 18.57 -4.56 -0.25
CA HIS A 152 18.14 -3.72 0.87
C HIS A 152 17.51 -2.39 0.41
N GLY A 153 16.73 -1.76 1.28
CA GLY A 153 15.96 -0.53 0.98
C GLY A 153 16.69 0.79 1.21
N TYR A 154 17.92 0.77 1.75
CA TYR A 154 18.70 1.99 2.02
C TYR A 154 19.31 2.58 0.75
N LEU A 155 18.48 3.26 -0.05
CA LEU A 155 18.79 3.75 -1.40
C LEU A 155 18.93 5.29 -1.49
N THR A 156 19.31 5.94 -0.40
CA THR A 156 19.54 7.40 -0.37
C THR A 156 20.73 7.80 -1.25
N ASN A 157 21.78 6.97 -1.24
CA ASN A 157 22.95 7.13 -2.10
C ASN A 157 22.60 6.77 -3.57
N PRO A 158 22.88 7.67 -4.56
CA PRO A 158 22.58 7.42 -5.98
C PRO A 158 23.21 6.16 -6.56
N GLU A 159 24.48 5.89 -6.27
CA GLU A 159 25.21 4.73 -6.78
C GLU A 159 24.59 3.42 -6.27
N THR A 160 24.22 3.39 -4.99
CA THR A 160 23.54 2.23 -4.38
C THR A 160 22.15 2.01 -4.99
N ARG A 161 21.43 3.10 -5.28
CA ARG A 161 20.13 3.04 -5.95
C ARG A 161 20.25 2.51 -7.38
N GLU A 162 21.25 2.98 -8.14
CA GLU A 162 21.50 2.53 -9.51
C GLU A 162 21.89 1.05 -9.54
N LYS A 163 22.76 0.61 -8.64
CA LYS A 163 23.10 -0.81 -8.46
C LYS A 163 21.86 -1.66 -8.16
N ALA A 164 20.96 -1.21 -7.29
CA ALA A 164 19.72 -1.92 -7.00
C ALA A 164 18.81 -2.01 -8.24
N ILE A 165 18.70 -0.92 -9.01
CA ILE A 165 17.94 -0.89 -10.27
C ILE A 165 18.54 -1.87 -11.29
N GLU A 166 19.86 -1.88 -11.48
CA GLU A 166 20.55 -2.79 -12.39
C GLU A 166 20.33 -4.26 -12.01
N GLN A 167 20.41 -4.59 -10.73
CA GLN A 167 20.11 -5.94 -10.24
C GLN A 167 18.67 -6.35 -10.52
N ILE A 168 17.70 -5.46 -10.31
CA ILE A 168 16.30 -5.71 -10.64
C ILE A 168 16.14 -5.95 -12.14
N LYS A 169 16.76 -5.12 -12.98
CA LYS A 169 16.72 -5.26 -14.44
C LYS A 169 17.31 -6.60 -14.90
N ALA A 170 18.45 -7.00 -14.35
CA ALA A 170 19.14 -8.25 -14.67
C ALA A 170 18.34 -9.48 -14.19
N ALA A 171 17.70 -9.38 -13.03
CA ALA A 171 16.86 -10.45 -12.48
C ALA A 171 15.53 -10.63 -13.24
N GLN A 172 15.11 -9.64 -14.04
CA GLN A 172 13.88 -9.69 -14.85
C GLN A 172 12.64 -10.23 -14.08
N PRO A 173 12.28 -9.63 -12.94
CA PRO A 173 11.12 -10.08 -12.18
C PRO A 173 9.80 -9.69 -12.85
N HIS A 174 8.82 -10.56 -12.70
CA HIS A 174 7.42 -10.26 -13.00
C HIS A 174 6.77 -9.40 -11.90
N VAL A 175 7.23 -9.58 -10.65
CA VAL A 175 6.70 -8.87 -9.48
C VAL A 175 7.84 -8.33 -8.61
N LEU A 176 7.84 -7.03 -8.37
CA LEU A 176 8.74 -6.34 -7.45
C LEU A 176 7.98 -5.95 -6.17
N LEU A 177 8.37 -6.55 -5.04
CA LEU A 177 7.86 -6.15 -3.74
C LEU A 177 8.78 -5.10 -3.12
N VAL A 178 8.24 -3.94 -2.75
CA VAL A 178 9.02 -2.83 -2.17
C VAL A 178 8.59 -2.52 -0.75
N GLY A 179 9.48 -2.73 0.22
CA GLY A 179 9.23 -2.58 1.66
C GLY A 179 10.20 -1.60 2.30
N MET A 180 10.06 -0.31 2.01
CA MET A 180 10.91 0.78 2.55
C MET A 180 10.16 1.69 3.52
N GLY A 181 8.86 1.45 3.72
CA GLY A 181 7.99 2.31 4.52
C GLY A 181 7.46 3.51 3.74
N ASN A 182 6.41 4.12 4.28
CA ASN A 182 5.77 5.31 3.69
C ASN A 182 6.51 6.58 4.14
N PRO A 183 6.69 7.58 3.28
CA PRO A 183 6.29 7.65 1.86
C PRO A 183 7.34 7.09 0.88
N ILE A 184 8.49 6.63 1.38
CA ILE A 184 9.69 6.32 0.59
C ILE A 184 9.40 5.27 -0.49
N GLN A 185 8.68 4.20 -0.16
CA GLN A 185 8.45 3.10 -1.09
C GLN A 185 7.59 3.49 -2.30
N GLU A 186 6.50 4.25 -2.10
CA GLU A 186 5.64 4.64 -3.22
C GLU A 186 6.33 5.67 -4.10
N THR A 187 7.02 6.63 -3.50
CA THR A 187 7.80 7.64 -4.24
C THR A 187 8.93 6.98 -5.04
N TRP A 188 9.59 5.96 -4.48
CA TRP A 188 10.62 5.22 -5.19
C TRP A 188 10.04 4.42 -6.36
N ILE A 189 8.93 3.71 -6.14
CA ILE A 189 8.26 2.95 -7.21
C ILE A 189 7.84 3.90 -8.35
N ASP A 190 7.18 5.00 -8.02
CA ASP A 190 6.71 6.00 -8.99
C ASP A 190 7.83 6.59 -9.85
N ARG A 191 9.04 6.72 -9.29
CA ARG A 191 10.16 7.37 -9.97
C ARG A 191 11.16 6.41 -10.62
N TYR A 192 11.35 5.22 -10.05
CA TYR A 192 12.50 4.37 -10.35
C TYR A 192 12.16 2.91 -10.67
N GLN A 193 10.87 2.52 -10.68
CA GLN A 193 10.47 1.21 -11.16
C GLN A 193 10.99 1.01 -12.60
N PRO A 194 11.73 -0.06 -12.89
CA PRO A 194 12.15 -0.33 -14.26
C PRO A 194 10.95 -0.70 -15.15
N ASP A 195 10.92 -0.17 -16.38
CA ASP A 195 9.82 -0.37 -17.33
C ASP A 195 9.59 -1.84 -17.74
N GLN A 196 10.59 -2.70 -17.54
CA GLN A 196 10.42 -4.14 -17.77
C GLN A 196 9.71 -4.89 -16.64
N VAL A 197 9.48 -4.26 -15.48
CA VAL A 197 8.83 -4.90 -14.33
C VAL A 197 7.33 -4.68 -14.42
N PRO A 198 6.52 -5.70 -14.74
CA PRO A 198 5.08 -5.54 -14.95
C PRO A 198 4.33 -5.04 -13.71
N LEU A 199 4.71 -5.51 -12.51
CA LEU A 199 4.01 -5.19 -11.28
C LEU A 199 4.96 -4.84 -10.14
N ALA A 200 4.86 -3.61 -9.63
CA ALA A 200 5.50 -3.19 -8.39
C ALA A 200 4.45 -2.96 -7.28
N ILE A 201 4.74 -3.46 -6.07
CA ILE A 201 3.83 -3.39 -4.92
C ILE A 201 4.54 -2.78 -3.72
N GLY A 202 4.00 -1.68 -3.19
CA GLY A 202 4.46 -1.10 -1.92
C GLY A 202 3.91 -1.92 -0.74
N VAL A 203 4.75 -2.73 -0.09
CA VAL A 203 4.33 -3.71 0.93
C VAL A 203 4.60 -3.29 2.38
N GLY A 204 5.24 -2.13 2.61
CA GLY A 204 5.48 -1.63 3.95
C GLY A 204 6.33 -2.59 4.80
N GLY A 205 5.89 -2.84 6.04
CA GLY A 205 6.60 -3.70 7.00
C GLY A 205 6.44 -5.21 6.76
N LEU A 206 6.10 -5.66 5.54
CA LEU A 206 5.97 -7.09 5.23
C LEU A 206 7.29 -7.84 5.48
N PHE A 207 8.42 -7.25 5.12
CA PHE A 207 9.73 -7.87 5.30
C PHE A 207 10.16 -7.95 6.77
N ASP A 208 9.77 -6.98 7.61
CA ASP A 208 9.94 -7.11 9.06
C ASP A 208 9.14 -8.29 9.63
N HIS A 209 7.98 -8.59 9.04
CA HIS A 209 7.19 -9.76 9.45
C HIS A 209 7.86 -11.08 9.02
N TRP A 210 8.27 -11.18 7.76
CA TRP A 210 8.96 -12.36 7.25
C TRP A 210 10.35 -12.57 7.85
N GLY A 211 11.07 -11.49 8.11
CA GLY A 211 12.36 -11.47 8.78
C GLY A 211 12.29 -11.71 10.28
N GLY A 212 11.10 -11.81 10.87
CA GLY A 212 10.90 -12.14 12.29
C GLY A 212 11.02 -10.97 13.26
N ASN A 213 11.25 -9.74 12.78
CA ASN A 213 11.29 -8.54 13.61
C ASN A 213 9.91 -8.15 14.15
N LEU A 214 8.85 -8.46 13.40
CA LEU A 214 7.47 -8.19 13.77
C LEU A 214 6.62 -9.45 13.84
N LYS A 215 5.97 -9.64 14.99
CA LYS A 215 4.95 -10.66 15.20
C LYS A 215 3.59 -10.13 14.80
N ARG A 216 2.85 -10.97 14.09
CA ARG A 216 1.49 -10.67 13.68
C ARG A 216 0.54 -10.68 14.88
N ALA A 217 -0.47 -9.84 14.84
CA ALA A 217 -1.54 -9.89 15.84
C ALA A 217 -2.33 -11.21 15.73
N PRO A 218 -2.79 -11.78 16.87
CA PRO A 218 -3.70 -12.92 16.87
C PRO A 218 -4.94 -12.67 15.99
N ARG A 219 -5.54 -13.73 15.45
CA ARG A 219 -6.69 -13.62 14.53
C ARG A 219 -7.85 -12.80 15.11
N TRP A 220 -8.16 -12.97 16.40
CA TRP A 220 -9.22 -12.23 17.07
C TRP A 220 -8.91 -10.73 17.16
N VAL A 221 -7.66 -10.34 17.46
CA VAL A 221 -7.22 -8.93 17.48
C VAL A 221 -7.37 -8.29 16.10
N ARG A 222 -6.97 -9.02 15.05
CA ARG A 222 -7.13 -8.57 13.65
C ARG A 222 -8.59 -8.46 13.25
N TYR A 223 -9.44 -9.40 13.67
CA TYR A 223 -10.88 -9.38 13.41
C TYR A 223 -11.54 -8.12 13.97
N PHE A 224 -11.17 -7.72 15.19
CA PHE A 224 -11.66 -6.48 15.81
C PHE A 224 -10.95 -5.20 15.31
N GLY A 225 -9.94 -5.32 14.44
CA GLY A 225 -9.22 -4.17 13.86
C GLY A 225 -8.19 -3.52 14.77
N PHE A 226 -7.77 -4.20 15.86
CA PHE A 226 -6.78 -3.70 16.83
C PHE A 226 -5.33 -4.09 16.52
N GLU A 227 -5.03 -4.48 15.27
CA GLU A 227 -3.68 -4.85 14.86
C GLU A 227 -2.67 -3.71 15.06
N TRP A 228 -3.11 -2.47 14.92
CA TRP A 228 -2.26 -1.29 15.17
C TRP A 228 -1.78 -1.21 16.63
N LEU A 229 -2.55 -1.70 17.59
CA LEU A 229 -2.17 -1.71 19.01
C LEU A 229 -1.07 -2.75 19.26
N GLN A 230 -1.17 -3.91 18.64
CA GLN A 230 -0.11 -4.93 18.67
C GLN A 230 1.20 -4.40 18.05
N LEU A 231 1.10 -3.62 16.97
CA LEU A 231 2.28 -2.98 16.37
C LEU A 231 2.84 -1.87 17.26
N LEU A 232 1.99 -1.11 17.95
CA LEU A 232 2.43 -0.10 18.91
C LEU A 232 3.22 -0.73 20.07
N ILE A 233 2.75 -1.86 20.61
CA ILE A 233 3.45 -2.61 21.67
C ILE A 233 4.84 -3.05 21.19
N GLN A 234 4.96 -3.52 19.95
CA GLN A 234 6.23 -3.97 19.38
C GLN A 234 7.13 -2.84 18.90
N GLN A 235 6.56 -1.69 18.55
CA GLN A 235 7.27 -0.51 18.03
C GLN A 235 6.85 0.75 18.81
N PRO A 236 7.17 0.85 20.11
CA PRO A 236 6.73 1.96 20.96
C PRO A 236 7.25 3.31 20.46
N LYS A 237 8.40 3.33 19.77
CA LYS A 237 8.96 4.53 19.11
C LYS A 237 8.02 5.13 18.06
N LYS A 238 7.08 4.36 17.51
CA LYS A 238 6.09 4.81 16.53
C LYS A 238 4.75 5.25 17.17
N TRP A 239 4.73 5.56 18.46
CA TRP A 239 3.49 5.98 19.16
C TRP A 239 2.80 7.18 18.50
N GLN A 240 3.55 8.16 17.99
CA GLN A 240 2.97 9.31 17.29
C GLN A 240 2.21 8.87 16.03
N ARG A 241 2.76 7.93 15.27
CA ARG A 241 2.10 7.38 14.08
C ARG A 241 0.77 6.71 14.43
N TYR A 242 0.72 5.96 15.53
CA TYR A 242 -0.46 5.17 15.87
C TYR A 242 -1.49 5.95 16.68
N LEU A 243 -1.11 6.63 17.76
CA LEU A 243 -2.04 7.34 18.63
C LEU A 243 -2.47 8.67 18.00
N VAL A 244 -1.50 9.56 17.76
CA VAL A 244 -1.78 10.87 17.17
C VAL A 244 -2.24 10.70 15.72
N GLY A 245 -1.56 9.87 14.93
CA GLY A 245 -1.91 9.65 13.53
C GLY A 245 -3.32 9.07 13.34
N ASN A 246 -3.74 8.07 14.11
CA ASN A 246 -5.11 7.55 13.97
C ASN A 246 -6.15 8.60 14.39
N PHE A 247 -5.89 9.39 15.45
CA PHE A 247 -6.77 10.48 15.85
C PHE A 247 -6.88 11.56 14.76
N THR A 248 -5.73 12.03 14.25
CA THR A 248 -5.67 13.00 13.14
C THR A 248 -6.39 12.48 11.91
N PHE A 249 -6.23 11.20 11.58
CA PHE A 249 -6.93 10.59 10.45
C PHE A 249 -8.45 10.67 10.62
N LEU A 250 -8.98 10.27 11.78
CA LEU A 250 -10.42 10.32 12.05
C LEU A 250 -10.96 11.75 12.05
N LEU A 251 -10.21 12.69 12.62
CA LEU A 251 -10.58 14.11 12.61
C LEU A 251 -10.63 14.64 11.17
N ASN A 252 -9.59 14.40 10.37
CA ASN A 252 -9.54 14.77 8.97
C ASN A 252 -10.69 14.13 8.19
N ALA A 253 -11.01 12.87 8.48
CA ALA A 253 -12.11 12.14 7.87
C ALA A 253 -13.44 12.86 8.12
N VAL A 254 -13.73 13.21 9.37
CA VAL A 254 -14.93 13.99 9.73
C VAL A 254 -14.95 15.34 9.03
N LEU A 255 -13.88 16.13 9.14
CA LEU A 255 -13.81 17.50 8.59
C LEU A 255 -13.91 17.52 7.06
N TYR A 256 -13.33 16.53 6.39
CA TYR A 256 -13.34 16.44 4.93
C TYR A 256 -14.75 16.19 4.37
N TRP A 257 -15.58 15.38 5.05
CA TRP A 257 -16.97 15.12 4.61
C TRP A 257 -18.01 16.03 5.27
N ARG A 258 -17.66 16.69 6.37
CA ARG A 258 -18.47 17.68 7.06
C ARG A 258 -17.71 19.01 7.12
N PRO A 259 -17.51 19.69 5.97
CA PRO A 259 -16.84 20.99 5.95
C PRO A 259 -17.62 22.06 6.71
N ASP A 260 -18.90 21.81 7.00
CA ASP A 260 -19.73 22.60 7.91
C ASP A 260 -19.23 22.57 9.37
N LEU A 261 -18.47 21.56 9.78
CA LEU A 261 -17.89 21.43 11.12
C LEU A 261 -16.48 22.03 11.22
N ASP A 262 -15.87 22.43 10.11
CA ASP A 262 -14.57 23.09 10.10
C ASP A 262 -14.69 24.56 10.57
N LEU A 263 -14.55 24.74 11.88
CA LEU A 263 -14.60 26.05 12.53
C LEU A 263 -13.48 26.98 12.03
N ALA A 264 -12.29 26.47 11.72
CA ALA A 264 -11.18 27.27 11.23
C ALA A 264 -11.44 27.81 9.82
N ALA A 265 -12.01 27.00 8.92
CA ALA A 265 -12.45 27.45 7.60
C ALA A 265 -13.59 28.49 7.68
N LYS A 266 -14.48 28.37 8.68
CA LYS A 266 -15.53 29.36 8.95
C LYS A 266 -14.97 30.71 9.42
N PHE A 267 -13.96 30.71 10.30
CA PHE A 267 -13.31 31.94 10.76
C PHE A 267 -12.54 32.65 9.63
N ASN A 268 -11.81 31.92 8.78
CA ASN A 268 -11.08 32.53 7.65
C ASN A 268 -12.01 33.08 6.56
N ARG A 269 -13.18 32.46 6.30
CA ARG A 269 -14.18 33.03 5.37
C ARG A 269 -14.87 34.28 5.91
N LYS A 270 -14.98 34.44 7.23
CA LYS A 270 -15.53 35.65 7.87
C LYS A 270 -14.58 36.83 7.88
N ARG A 271 -13.26 36.61 7.75
CA ARG A 271 -12.24 37.67 7.66
C ARG A 271 -12.00 38.19 6.24
N MET A 272 -12.45 37.46 5.22
CA MET A 272 -12.35 37.84 3.79
C MET A 272 -13.66 38.42 3.23
N ARG A 273 -14.65 38.71 4.08
CA ARG A 273 -15.86 39.47 3.77
C ARG A 273 -15.87 40.70 4.66
#